data_AF-A0A060VWL2-F1
#
_entry.id   AF-A0A060VWL2-F1
#
_cell.length_a   1.000
_cell.length_b   1.000
_cell.length_c   1.000
_cell.angle_alpha   90.00
_cell.angle_beta   90.00
_cell.angle_gamma   90.00
#
_symmetry.space_group_name_H-M   'P 1'
#
loop_
_entity.id
_entity.type
_entity.pdbx_description
1 polymer ?
#
loop_
_entity_poly.entity_id
_entity_poly.type
_entity_poly.pdbx_seq_one_letter_code
_entity_poly.pdbx_strand_id
1 'polypeptide(L)'
;MSLCTARGPPPQASPSPGTATWMTSPEASAIYLAHEFFDALPIHKFQVQQRAGGRPARTLASPQLIQAGEVRRLVEVCPEGGVIVQQLANRIAEDGGAALIADYGHGGTKTDTFRGFKDHKLHDVLASPGSADLTADVDFSCLIKMAGATVVCMGPVCQRDFLKNMGIDTSGKKPCVLLRKCADPSIKAELIQGYDMLTNPQKMGERFQFFTMLNHSRLTSPEQSEGGEKMAPVPKKAPTPLPVTSFSELGLS
;
A
#
# COMPACT_ATOMS: atom_id res chain seq x y z
N MET A 1 -54.34 14.85 4.93
CA MET A 1 -54.43 13.54 4.28
C MET A 1 -53.80 13.64 2.90
N SER A 2 -52.87 12.72 2.59
CA SER A 2 -52.41 12.31 1.25
C SER A 2 -51.73 13.35 0.32
N LEU A 3 -50.67 13.06 -0.42
CA LEU A 3 -49.79 11.88 -0.53
C LEU A 3 -48.50 12.36 -1.25
N CYS A 4 -47.34 11.85 -0.81
CA CYS A 4 -46.10 11.88 -1.58
C CYS A 4 -46.24 11.11 -2.90
N THR A 5 -45.57 11.57 -3.96
CA THR A 5 -45.11 10.69 -5.04
C THR A 5 -43.61 10.91 -5.26
N ALA A 6 -42.81 10.02 -4.68
CA ALA A 6 -41.39 9.90 -4.95
C ALA A 6 -41.21 9.15 -6.28
N ARG A 7 -40.47 9.75 -7.23
CA ARG A 7 -39.95 9.02 -8.39
C ARG A 7 -38.78 8.16 -7.93
N GLY A 8 -38.88 6.85 -8.09
CA GLY A 8 -37.78 5.92 -7.85
C GLY A 8 -36.65 6.06 -8.90
N PRO A 9 -35.42 5.65 -8.57
CA PRO A 9 -34.30 5.67 -9.50
C PRO A 9 -34.43 4.56 -10.57
N PRO A 10 -33.80 4.72 -11.75
CA PRO A 10 -33.89 3.74 -12.82
C PRO A 10 -33.08 2.46 -12.49
N PRO A 11 -33.41 1.32 -13.12
CA PRO A 11 -32.76 0.04 -12.82
C PRO A 11 -31.30 0.02 -13.30
N GLN A 12 -30.41 -0.46 -12.43
CA GLN A 12 -28.99 -0.63 -12.73
C GLN A 12 -28.77 -1.81 -13.68
N ALA A 13 -27.97 -1.60 -14.72
CA ALA A 13 -27.53 -2.65 -15.64
C ALA A 13 -26.50 -3.57 -14.97
N SER A 14 -26.62 -4.88 -15.20
CA SER A 14 -25.70 -5.91 -14.72
C SER A 14 -24.30 -5.79 -15.35
N PRO A 15 -23.20 -5.91 -14.58
CA PRO A 15 -21.85 -5.83 -15.13
C PRO A 15 -21.44 -7.12 -15.86
N SER A 16 -20.68 -6.94 -16.95
CA SER A 16 -20.02 -8.01 -17.71
C SER A 16 -18.79 -8.56 -16.97
N PRO A 17 -18.41 -9.84 -17.17
CA PRO A 17 -17.28 -10.45 -16.47
C PRO A 17 -15.95 -9.90 -16.99
N GLY A 18 -15.14 -9.30 -16.12
CA GLY A 18 -13.75 -8.90 -16.44
C GLY A 18 -13.29 -7.56 -15.86
N THR A 19 -14.18 -6.72 -15.35
CA THR A 19 -13.82 -5.48 -14.65
C THR A 19 -13.74 -5.72 -13.15
N ALA A 20 -12.60 -5.41 -12.53
CA ALA A 20 -12.46 -5.31 -11.08
C ALA A 20 -13.53 -4.33 -10.57
N THR A 21 -14.64 -4.88 -10.09
CA THR A 21 -15.77 -4.10 -9.62
C THR A 21 -15.46 -3.78 -8.17
N TRP A 22 -15.08 -2.53 -7.93
CA TRP A 22 -15.05 -1.98 -6.60
C TRP A 22 -16.44 -2.21 -5.99
N MET A 23 -16.53 -3.00 -4.91
CA MET A 23 -17.72 -2.91 -4.07
C MET A 23 -17.84 -1.44 -3.67
N THR A 24 -18.99 -0.83 -3.96
CA THR A 24 -19.33 0.52 -3.52
C THR A 24 -19.25 0.54 -2.00
N SER A 25 -18.06 0.88 -1.47
CA SER A 25 -17.91 1.20 -0.07
C SER A 25 -18.84 2.39 0.20
N PRO A 26 -19.62 2.38 1.29
CA PRO A 26 -20.44 3.53 1.65
C PRO A 26 -19.56 4.80 1.69
N GLU A 27 -20.14 5.97 1.37
CA GLU A 27 -19.50 7.30 1.44
C GLU A 27 -19.07 7.63 2.88
N ALA A 28 -18.03 6.95 3.31
CA ALA A 28 -17.53 6.92 4.66
C ALA A 28 -16.03 6.72 4.60
N SER A 29 -15.33 7.39 5.51
CA SER A 29 -13.89 7.24 5.68
C SER A 29 -13.51 5.76 5.83
N ALA A 30 -12.62 5.29 4.95
CA ALA A 30 -12.20 3.89 4.89
C ALA A 30 -10.68 3.73 5.12
N ILE A 31 -10.28 2.56 5.61
CA ILE A 31 -8.88 2.15 5.68
C ILE A 31 -8.66 1.05 4.65
N TYR A 32 -7.81 1.33 3.66
CA TYR A 32 -7.43 0.39 2.63
C TYR A 32 -6.12 -0.31 3.01
N LEU A 33 -6.09 -1.63 2.89
CA LEU A 33 -4.90 -2.45 3.09
C LEU A 33 -4.63 -3.26 1.83
N ALA A 34 -3.45 -3.10 1.26
CA ALA A 34 -2.96 -3.90 0.14
C ALA A 34 -1.67 -4.58 0.58
N HIS A 35 -1.70 -5.89 0.78
CA HIS A 35 -0.57 -6.69 1.23
C HIS A 35 -0.24 -7.72 0.17
N GLU A 36 0.95 -7.64 -0.45
CA GLU A 36 1.37 -8.51 -1.57
C GLU A 36 0.33 -8.50 -2.71
N PHE A 37 -0.03 -7.29 -3.15
CA PHE A 37 -1.05 -7.09 -4.18
C PHE A 37 -0.46 -6.49 -5.45
N PHE A 38 0.48 -5.55 -5.31
CA PHE A 38 1.03 -4.79 -6.43
C PHE A 38 2.14 -5.55 -7.15
N ASP A 39 2.84 -6.46 -6.48
CA ASP A 39 3.89 -7.29 -7.09
C ASP A 39 3.36 -8.35 -8.06
N ALA A 40 2.08 -8.73 -7.90
CA ALA A 40 1.36 -9.64 -8.78
C ALA A 40 0.71 -8.95 -9.99
N LEU A 41 0.72 -7.61 -10.05
CA LEU A 41 0.10 -6.87 -11.16
C LEU A 41 0.94 -6.95 -12.44
N PRO A 42 0.30 -6.90 -13.63
CA PRO A 42 1.02 -6.93 -14.89
C PRO A 42 2.01 -5.77 -15.05
N ILE A 43 3.28 -6.11 -15.24
CA ILE A 43 4.34 -5.13 -15.53
C ILE A 43 4.71 -5.10 -17.01
N HIS A 44 5.23 -3.95 -17.45
CA HIS A 44 5.81 -3.76 -18.76
C HIS A 44 7.30 -3.43 -18.60
N LYS A 45 8.15 -4.12 -19.36
CA LYS A 45 9.60 -3.87 -19.40
C LYS A 45 9.96 -2.98 -20.59
N PHE A 46 10.63 -1.88 -20.33
CA PHE A 46 11.16 -0.97 -21.35
C PHE A 46 12.68 -0.98 -21.31
N GLN A 47 13.33 -1.16 -22.46
CA GLN A 47 14.78 -1.13 -22.59
C GLN A 47 15.22 -0.07 -23.60
N VAL A 48 16.10 0.82 -23.16
CA VAL A 48 16.76 1.80 -24.04
C VAL A 48 17.80 1.06 -24.88
N GLN A 49 17.52 0.96 -26.18
CA GLN A 49 18.51 0.55 -27.18
C GLN A 49 19.33 1.77 -27.62
N GLN A 50 20.64 1.71 -27.40
CA GLN A 50 21.56 2.66 -28.01
C GLN A 50 21.82 2.22 -29.45
N ARG A 51 21.24 2.94 -30.42
CA ARG A 51 21.74 2.88 -31.81
C ARG A 51 22.94 3.80 -31.91
N ALA A 52 24.03 3.33 -32.54
CA ALA A 52 25.18 4.16 -32.84
C ALA A 52 24.71 5.44 -33.57
N GLY A 53 24.86 6.59 -32.91
CA GLY A 53 24.52 7.91 -33.47
C GLY A 53 23.04 8.32 -33.48
N GLY A 54 22.13 7.56 -32.86
CA GLY A 54 20.69 7.86 -32.91
C GLY A 54 20.05 8.07 -31.52
N ARG A 55 19.11 9.04 -31.43
CA ARG A 55 18.22 9.17 -30.26
C ARG A 55 17.52 7.83 -29.96
N PRO A 56 17.29 7.47 -28.68
CA PRO A 56 16.55 6.26 -28.32
C PRO A 56 15.26 6.14 -29.12
N ALA A 57 15.03 4.98 -29.75
CA ALA A 57 13.77 4.74 -30.46
C ALA A 57 12.63 4.73 -29.44
N ARG A 58 11.77 5.75 -29.49
CA ARG A 58 10.56 5.84 -28.66
C ARG A 58 9.46 5.02 -29.30
N THR A 59 8.93 4.03 -28.60
CA THR A 59 7.64 3.40 -28.97
C THR A 59 6.50 4.35 -28.61
N LEU A 60 5.32 4.19 -29.20
CA LEU A 60 4.14 5.03 -28.88
C LEU A 60 3.80 5.04 -27.37
N ALA A 61 4.03 3.92 -26.68
CA ALA A 61 3.77 3.77 -25.25
C ALA A 61 4.85 4.42 -24.36
N SER A 62 6.08 4.60 -24.87
CA SER A 62 7.21 5.07 -24.06
C SER A 62 7.02 6.48 -23.44
N PRO A 63 6.45 7.50 -24.12
CA PRO A 63 6.25 8.81 -23.50
C PRO A 63 5.12 8.84 -22.46
N GLN A 64 4.20 7.87 -22.50
CA GLN A 64 3.04 7.81 -21.63
C GLN A 64 3.33 7.02 -20.35
N LEU A 65 4.14 5.95 -20.46
CA LEU A 65 4.37 5.02 -19.36
C LEU A 65 5.72 5.22 -18.66
N ILE A 66 6.71 5.79 -19.33
CA ILE A 66 8.02 6.08 -18.72
C ILE A 66 7.99 7.48 -18.11
N GLN A 67 8.44 7.58 -16.86
CA GLN A 67 8.44 8.85 -16.15
C GLN A 67 9.42 9.87 -16.76
N ALA A 68 9.05 11.15 -16.72
CA ALA A 68 9.93 12.23 -17.13
C ALA A 68 11.19 12.24 -16.25
N GLY A 69 12.36 12.36 -16.89
CA GLY A 69 13.65 12.32 -16.20
C GLY A 69 14.15 10.92 -15.87
N GLU A 70 13.51 9.87 -16.38
CA GLU A 70 14.03 8.51 -16.26
C GLU A 70 15.36 8.35 -17.01
N VAL A 71 16.38 7.90 -16.30
CA VAL A 71 17.75 7.71 -16.82
C VAL A 71 18.16 6.24 -16.91
N ARG A 72 17.37 5.35 -16.30
CA ARG A 72 17.64 3.90 -16.30
C ARG A 72 17.52 3.34 -17.72
N ARG A 73 18.43 2.41 -18.04
CA ARG A 73 18.43 1.71 -19.33
C ARG A 73 17.33 0.67 -19.43
N LEU A 74 16.95 0.05 -18.32
CA LEU A 74 15.87 -0.90 -18.21
C LEU A 74 14.92 -0.39 -17.12
N VAL A 75 13.64 -0.30 -17.44
CA VAL A 75 12.61 0.16 -16.52
C VAL A 75 11.43 -0.81 -16.56
N GLU A 76 10.92 -1.12 -15.38
CA GLU A 76 9.70 -1.89 -15.17
C GLU A 76 8.61 -0.91 -14.73
N VAL A 77 7.46 -0.95 -15.39
CA VAL A 77 6.32 -0.07 -15.05
C VAL A 77 5.05 -0.89 -14.90
N CYS A 78 4.20 -0.49 -13.94
CA CYS A 78 2.90 -1.10 -13.68
C CYS A 78 1.80 -0.05 -13.89
N PRO A 79 1.23 0.08 -15.11
CA PRO A 79 0.21 1.10 -15.39
C PRO A 79 -1.07 0.88 -14.57
N GLU A 80 -1.48 -0.38 -14.39
CA GLU A 80 -2.66 -0.74 -13.63
C GLU A 80 -2.51 -0.37 -12.14
N GLY A 81 -1.35 -0.65 -11.55
CA GLY A 81 -1.04 -0.22 -10.19
C GLY A 81 -1.10 1.30 -10.03
N GLY A 82 -0.64 2.06 -11.03
CA GLY A 82 -0.77 3.51 -11.06
C GLY A 82 -2.23 3.98 -11.05
N VAL A 83 -3.09 3.36 -11.86
CA VAL A 83 -4.54 3.67 -11.91
C VAL A 83 -5.20 3.38 -10.55
N ILE A 84 -4.89 2.24 -9.93
CA ILE A 84 -5.44 1.87 -8.62
C ILE A 84 -5.01 2.88 -7.55
N VAL A 85 -3.73 3.25 -7.53
CA VAL A 85 -3.22 4.25 -6.57
C VAL A 85 -3.88 5.61 -6.78
N GLN A 86 -4.07 6.05 -8.03
CA GLN A 86 -4.77 7.31 -8.31
C GLN A 86 -6.23 7.27 -7.84
N GLN A 87 -6.93 6.16 -8.04
CA GLN A 87 -8.31 5.98 -7.57
C GLN A 87 -8.39 5.99 -6.04
N LEU A 88 -7.46 5.31 -5.37
CA LEU A 88 -7.37 5.31 -3.91
C LEU A 88 -7.07 6.71 -3.37
N ALA A 89 -6.14 7.44 -4.00
CA ALA A 89 -5.81 8.81 -3.63
C ALA A 89 -7.05 9.72 -3.74
N ASN A 90 -7.81 9.62 -4.83
CA ASN A 90 -9.03 10.41 -5.01
C ASN A 90 -10.07 10.10 -3.95
N ARG A 91 -10.34 8.81 -3.67
CA ARG A 91 -11.28 8.43 -2.60
C ARG A 91 -10.84 8.91 -1.22
N ILE A 92 -9.56 8.78 -0.89
CA ILE A 92 -9.04 9.26 0.39
C ILE A 92 -9.17 10.78 0.48
N ALA A 93 -8.97 11.50 -0.62
CA ALA A 93 -9.13 12.96 -0.66
C ALA A 93 -10.61 13.38 -0.48
N GLU A 94 -11.55 12.69 -1.14
CA GLU A 94 -12.98 13.00 -1.15
C GLU A 94 -13.70 12.53 0.13
N ASP A 95 -13.55 11.25 0.49
CA ASP A 95 -14.30 10.61 1.58
C ASP A 95 -13.51 10.57 2.91
N GLY A 96 -12.24 10.99 2.88
CA GLY A 96 -11.30 10.80 3.97
C GLY A 96 -10.79 9.35 4.08
N GLY A 97 -9.95 9.10 5.08
CA GLY A 97 -9.40 7.76 5.35
C GLY A 97 -7.90 7.66 5.15
N ALA A 98 -7.43 6.44 4.91
CA ALA A 98 -6.03 6.11 4.74
C ALA A 98 -5.84 4.83 3.91
N ALA A 99 -4.70 4.69 3.26
CA ALA A 99 -4.24 3.43 2.69
C ALA A 99 -2.89 3.02 3.28
N LEU A 100 -2.70 1.72 3.48
CA LEU A 100 -1.42 1.09 3.76
C LEU A 100 -1.16 0.04 2.68
N ILE A 101 -0.07 0.24 1.94
CA ILE A 101 0.41 -0.67 0.91
C ILE A 101 1.71 -1.29 1.42
N ALA A 102 1.75 -2.61 1.45
CA ALA A 102 2.86 -3.39 1.96
C ALA A 102 3.24 -4.45 0.92
N ASP A 103 4.43 -4.31 0.34
CA ASP A 103 4.84 -5.16 -0.77
C ASP A 103 6.36 -5.26 -0.90
N TYR A 104 6.84 -6.26 -1.65
CA TYR A 104 8.24 -6.33 -2.05
C TYR A 104 8.55 -5.20 -3.03
N GLY A 105 9.59 -4.41 -2.78
CA GLY A 105 9.82 -3.26 -3.64
C GLY A 105 11.08 -2.46 -3.38
N HIS A 106 11.09 -1.26 -3.97
CA HIS A 106 12.20 -0.31 -3.86
C HIS A 106 11.72 1.14 -4.07
N GLY A 107 12.52 2.11 -3.63
CA GLY A 107 12.29 3.53 -3.83
C GLY A 107 12.84 4.08 -5.16
N GLY A 108 12.64 3.37 -6.28
CA GLY A 108 13.08 3.83 -7.61
C GLY A 108 14.51 3.48 -8.05
N THR A 109 15.23 2.60 -7.34
CA THR A 109 16.64 2.26 -7.66
C THR A 109 16.84 1.00 -8.48
N LYS A 110 15.94 0.00 -8.43
CA LYS A 110 16.11 -1.27 -9.16
C LYS A 110 15.58 -1.18 -10.60
N THR A 111 15.95 -2.15 -11.43
CA THR A 111 15.72 -2.13 -12.89
C THR A 111 15.26 -3.45 -13.48
N ASP A 112 15.72 -4.59 -12.97
CA ASP A 112 15.32 -5.94 -13.42
C ASP A 112 14.91 -6.77 -12.20
N THR A 113 13.62 -6.85 -11.95
CA THR A 113 13.09 -7.46 -10.72
C THR A 113 12.04 -8.53 -10.97
N PHE A 114 11.54 -8.64 -12.20
CA PHE A 114 10.63 -9.71 -12.61
C PHE A 114 11.27 -11.09 -12.46
N ARG A 115 10.62 -11.96 -11.68
CA ARG A 115 11.10 -13.30 -11.37
C ARG A 115 9.95 -14.29 -11.45
N GLY A 116 10.26 -15.53 -11.83
CA GLY A 116 9.38 -16.67 -11.65
C GLY A 116 9.78 -17.44 -10.41
N PHE A 117 8.80 -17.95 -9.67
CA PHE A 117 9.00 -18.86 -8.56
C PHE A 117 8.21 -20.16 -8.79
N LYS A 118 8.87 -21.29 -8.56
CA LYS A 118 8.25 -22.61 -8.60
C LYS A 118 8.88 -23.46 -7.50
N ASP A 119 8.05 -24.12 -6.70
CA ASP A 119 8.51 -24.97 -5.58
C ASP A 119 9.51 -24.25 -4.64
N HIS A 120 9.22 -22.97 -4.32
CA HIS A 120 10.08 -22.07 -3.53
C HIS A 120 11.49 -21.83 -4.10
N LYS A 121 11.69 -22.04 -5.40
CA LYS A 121 12.94 -21.79 -6.11
C LYS A 121 12.73 -20.81 -7.24
N LEU A 122 13.79 -20.05 -7.53
CA LEU A 122 13.82 -19.19 -8.71
C LEU A 122 13.66 -20.07 -9.97
N HIS A 123 12.67 -19.75 -10.78
CA HIS A 123 12.36 -20.45 -12.02
C HIS A 123 12.41 -19.47 -13.17
N ASP A 124 12.86 -19.94 -14.33
CA ASP A 124 12.82 -19.13 -15.55
C ASP A 124 11.36 -18.89 -15.93
N VAL A 125 11.02 -17.61 -16.11
CA VAL A 125 9.66 -17.14 -16.40
C VAL A 125 9.12 -17.75 -17.70
N LEU A 126 9.99 -17.95 -18.69
CA LEU A 126 9.58 -18.46 -20.00
C LEU A 126 9.56 -19.99 -20.08
N ALA A 127 10.13 -20.68 -19.09
CA ALA A 127 10.30 -22.12 -19.16
C ALA A 127 9.01 -22.90 -18.89
N SER A 128 8.07 -22.36 -18.11
CA SER A 128 6.82 -23.08 -17.77
C SER A 128 5.65 -22.13 -17.47
N PRO A 129 5.14 -21.40 -18.48
CA PRO A 129 4.10 -20.40 -18.29
C PRO A 129 2.83 -21.01 -17.67
N GLY A 130 2.23 -20.32 -16.69
CA GLY A 130 1.04 -20.76 -15.97
C GLY A 130 1.29 -21.78 -14.84
N SER A 131 2.51 -22.29 -14.67
CA SER A 131 2.87 -23.23 -13.59
C SER A 131 3.91 -22.69 -12.60
N ALA A 132 4.28 -21.42 -12.76
CA ALA A 132 5.19 -20.70 -11.89
C ALA A 132 4.55 -19.36 -11.53
N ASP A 133 4.72 -18.94 -10.29
CA ASP A 133 4.23 -17.67 -9.77
C ASP A 133 5.16 -16.56 -10.26
N LEU A 134 4.58 -15.50 -10.82
CA LEU A 134 5.32 -14.37 -11.36
C LEU A 134 5.20 -13.20 -10.40
N THR A 135 6.33 -12.58 -10.06
CA THR A 135 6.39 -11.41 -9.18
C THR A 135 7.38 -10.40 -9.74
N ALA A 136 7.11 -9.12 -9.50
CA ALA A 136 8.03 -8.02 -9.76
C ALA A 136 8.08 -7.09 -8.55
N ASP A 137 9.28 -6.61 -8.20
CA ASP A 137 9.42 -5.66 -7.09
C ASP A 137 8.67 -4.35 -7.46
N VAL A 138 7.88 -3.83 -6.53
CA VAL A 138 7.10 -2.60 -6.68
C VAL A 138 8.01 -1.37 -6.65
N ASP A 139 7.91 -0.50 -7.65
CA ASP A 139 8.55 0.82 -7.65
C ASP A 139 7.68 1.83 -6.87
N PHE A 140 7.89 1.93 -5.57
CA PHE A 140 7.15 2.85 -4.69
C PHE A 140 7.36 4.32 -5.05
N SER A 141 8.49 4.67 -5.68
CA SER A 141 8.70 6.05 -6.16
C SER A 141 7.74 6.39 -7.30
N CYS A 142 7.40 5.39 -8.13
CA CYS A 142 6.39 5.53 -9.16
C CYS A 142 5.01 5.69 -8.55
N LEU A 143 4.63 4.84 -7.58
CA LEU A 143 3.34 4.92 -6.91
C LEU A 143 3.11 6.28 -6.22
N ILE A 144 4.12 6.80 -5.51
CA ILE A 144 4.06 8.12 -4.86
C ILE A 144 3.78 9.23 -5.89
N LYS A 145 4.43 9.18 -7.05
CA LYS A 145 4.18 10.16 -8.12
C LYS A 145 2.79 10.02 -8.72
N MET A 146 2.27 8.80 -8.84
CA MET A 146 0.91 8.52 -9.35
C MET A 146 -0.18 8.93 -8.36
N ALA A 147 0.08 8.87 -7.06
CA ALA A 147 -0.86 9.39 -6.06
C ALA A 147 -1.05 10.92 -6.20
N GLY A 148 0.00 11.63 -6.65
CA GLY A 148 -0.04 13.07 -6.85
C GLY A 148 -0.10 13.86 -5.54
N ALA A 149 -0.58 15.10 -5.63
CA ALA A 149 -0.64 16.03 -4.48
C ALA A 149 -2.00 16.02 -3.74
N THR A 150 -2.97 15.22 -4.18
CA THR A 150 -4.33 15.16 -3.59
C THR A 150 -4.33 14.52 -2.20
N VAL A 151 -3.33 13.70 -1.90
CA VAL A 151 -3.12 13.04 -0.61
C VAL A 151 -1.68 13.22 -0.15
N VAL A 152 -1.44 13.00 1.15
CA VAL A 152 -0.10 12.95 1.70
C VAL A 152 0.43 11.54 1.61
N CYS A 153 1.56 11.39 0.93
CA CYS A 153 2.30 10.14 0.83
C CYS A 153 3.40 10.09 1.89
N MET A 154 3.53 8.97 2.61
CA MET A 154 4.67 8.72 3.51
C MET A 154 5.32 7.36 3.22
N GLY A 155 6.65 7.31 3.35
CA GLY A 155 7.46 6.14 3.02
C GLY A 155 8.12 6.24 1.64
N PRO A 156 8.59 5.11 1.07
CA PRO A 156 8.51 3.78 1.65
C PRO A 156 9.45 3.60 2.85
N VAL A 157 9.04 2.82 3.84
CA VAL A 157 9.87 2.39 4.97
C VAL A 157 10.01 0.86 4.96
N CYS A 158 11.14 0.33 5.40
CA CYS A 158 11.31 -1.12 5.41
C CYS A 158 10.48 -1.81 6.50
N GLN A 159 10.09 -3.06 6.25
CA GLN A 159 9.26 -3.86 7.15
C GLN A 159 9.85 -3.94 8.55
N ARG A 160 11.17 -4.15 8.66
CA ARG A 160 11.85 -4.19 9.95
C ARG A 160 11.57 -2.93 10.75
N ASP A 161 11.77 -1.76 10.16
CA ASP A 161 11.67 -0.48 10.86
C ASP A 161 10.19 -0.14 11.14
N PHE A 162 9.29 -0.46 10.21
CA PHE A 162 7.84 -0.34 10.41
C PHE A 162 7.37 -1.18 11.61
N LEU A 163 7.69 -2.47 11.64
CA LEU A 163 7.28 -3.39 12.71
C LEU A 163 7.89 -3.00 14.06
N LYS A 164 9.14 -2.53 14.07
CA LYS A 164 9.80 -1.99 15.27
C LYS A 164 9.06 -0.78 15.82
N ASN A 165 8.68 0.16 14.97
CA ASN A 165 7.90 1.33 15.36
C ASN A 165 6.49 0.96 15.84
N MET A 166 5.92 -0.13 15.33
CA MET A 166 4.64 -0.70 15.81
C MET A 166 4.77 -1.49 17.11
N GLY A 167 5.97 -1.63 17.68
CA GLY A 167 6.18 -2.27 18.98
C GLY A 167 6.30 -3.79 18.95
N ILE A 168 6.71 -4.37 17.81
CA ILE A 168 7.05 -5.81 17.75
C ILE A 168 8.13 -6.19 18.78
N ASP A 169 8.99 -5.21 19.13
CA ASP A 169 10.03 -5.27 20.14
C ASP A 169 9.54 -4.66 21.48
N THR A 170 8.36 -5.04 21.96
CA THR A 170 7.85 -4.50 23.23
C THR A 170 8.81 -4.87 24.38
N SER A 171 9.49 -3.86 24.94
CA SER A 171 10.43 -3.95 26.08
C SER A 171 11.88 -4.42 25.80
N GLY A 172 12.50 -4.03 24.68
CA GLY A 172 13.97 -4.14 24.50
C GLY A 172 14.53 -5.58 24.60
N LYS A 173 13.65 -6.58 24.53
CA LYS A 173 13.91 -8.01 24.57
C LYS A 173 13.10 -8.63 23.43
N LYS A 174 13.70 -9.62 22.74
CA LYS A 174 13.09 -10.47 21.69
C LYS A 174 11.64 -10.91 22.03
N PRO A 175 10.79 -11.26 21.04
CA PRO A 175 9.32 -11.11 21.01
C PRO A 175 8.63 -11.37 22.35
N CYS A 176 8.19 -10.32 23.02
CA CYS A 176 8.24 -10.31 24.48
C CYS A 176 6.93 -10.70 25.18
N VAL A 177 5.82 -10.94 24.47
CA VAL A 177 4.56 -11.37 25.09
C VAL A 177 4.22 -12.82 24.73
N LEU A 178 4.20 -13.16 23.44
CA LEU A 178 3.86 -14.51 22.99
C LEU A 178 4.91 -15.55 23.43
N LEU A 179 6.21 -15.25 23.31
CA LEU A 179 7.27 -16.17 23.75
C LEU A 179 7.33 -16.35 25.26
N ARG A 180 6.81 -15.38 26.04
CA ARG A 180 6.72 -15.49 27.51
C ARG A 180 5.58 -16.39 27.96
N LYS A 181 4.46 -16.37 27.22
CA LYS A 181 3.27 -17.17 27.53
C LYS A 181 3.28 -18.56 26.87
N CYS A 182 4.15 -18.79 25.89
CA CYS A 182 4.27 -20.07 25.21
C CYS A 182 5.07 -21.06 26.06
N ALA A 183 4.40 -22.11 26.54
CA ALA A 183 5.03 -23.20 27.30
C ALA A 183 5.69 -24.26 26.38
N ASP A 184 5.22 -24.37 25.13
CA ASP A 184 5.70 -25.36 24.16
C ASP A 184 7.03 -24.91 23.51
N PRO A 185 8.13 -25.67 23.66
CA PRO A 185 9.42 -25.35 23.04
C PRO A 185 9.39 -25.31 21.51
N SER A 186 8.56 -26.13 20.85
CA SER A 186 8.45 -26.20 19.39
C SER A 186 7.83 -24.92 18.84
N ILE A 187 6.67 -24.53 19.37
CA ILE A 187 5.97 -23.30 19.00
C ILE A 187 6.85 -22.08 19.29
N LYS A 188 7.59 -22.11 20.40
CA LYS A 188 8.55 -21.04 20.74
C LYS A 188 9.64 -20.92 19.68
N ALA A 189 10.17 -22.02 19.16
CA ALA A 189 11.17 -22.01 18.09
C ALA A 189 10.60 -21.46 16.78
N GLU A 190 9.37 -21.85 16.41
CA GLU A 190 8.66 -21.32 15.23
C GLU A 190 8.43 -19.81 15.32
N LEU A 191 7.99 -19.31 16.48
CA LEU A 191 7.80 -17.87 16.71
C LEU A 191 9.11 -17.08 16.58
N ILE A 192 10.22 -17.63 17.08
CA ILE A 192 11.54 -17.01 16.93
C ILE A 192 11.96 -16.97 15.45
N GLN A 193 11.73 -18.07 14.72
CA GLN A 193 12.04 -18.14 13.29
C GLN A 193 11.17 -17.17 12.47
N GLY A 194 9.88 -17.07 12.77
CA GLY A 194 8.96 -16.12 12.12
C GLY A 194 9.37 -14.67 12.38
N TYR A 195 9.71 -14.32 13.63
CA TYR A 195 10.21 -12.99 13.95
C TYR A 195 11.51 -12.66 13.20
N ASP A 196 12.47 -13.59 13.17
CA ASP A 196 13.71 -13.41 12.40
C ASP A 196 13.38 -13.27 10.91
N MET A 197 12.50 -14.09 10.36
CA MET A 197 12.08 -13.98 8.96
C MET A 197 11.54 -12.57 8.63
N LEU A 198 10.69 -12.00 9.49
CA LEU A 198 10.06 -10.70 9.29
C LEU A 198 11.01 -9.51 9.51
N THR A 199 11.93 -9.59 10.47
CA THR A 199 12.75 -8.43 10.89
C THR A 199 14.19 -8.48 10.39
N ASN A 200 14.68 -9.65 9.97
CA ASN A 200 16.05 -9.83 9.54
C ASN A 200 16.31 -9.08 8.22
N PRO A 201 17.34 -8.21 8.15
CA PRO A 201 17.66 -7.43 6.96
C PRO A 201 17.97 -8.28 5.74
N GLN A 202 18.61 -9.44 5.93
CA GLN A 202 18.97 -10.36 4.87
C GLN A 202 17.78 -11.19 4.37
N LYS A 203 16.65 -11.18 5.08
CA LYS A 203 15.39 -11.88 4.73
C LYS A 203 14.33 -10.88 4.25
N MET A 204 13.16 -10.81 4.87
CA MET A 204 12.09 -9.89 4.46
C MET A 204 12.27 -8.47 4.99
N GLY A 205 13.05 -8.28 6.07
CA GLY A 205 13.10 -7.03 6.81
C GLY A 205 13.43 -5.78 5.99
N GLU A 206 14.32 -5.90 4.99
CA GLU A 206 14.67 -4.78 4.08
C GLU A 206 14.05 -4.89 2.68
N ARG A 207 13.55 -6.06 2.29
CA ARG A 207 13.00 -6.28 0.94
C ARG A 207 11.52 -5.87 0.86
N PHE A 208 10.81 -6.07 1.95
CA PHE A 208 9.40 -5.75 2.08
C PHE A 208 9.27 -4.32 2.61
N GLN A 209 8.43 -3.52 1.96
CA GLN A 209 8.37 -2.08 2.16
C GLN A 209 6.92 -1.65 2.41
N PHE A 210 6.75 -0.65 3.26
CA PHE A 210 5.47 -0.07 3.63
C PHE A 210 5.37 1.36 3.12
N PHE A 211 4.27 1.65 2.44
CA PHE A 211 3.92 2.95 1.89
C PHE A 211 2.50 3.31 2.32
N THR A 212 2.27 4.56 2.72
CA THR A 212 0.94 5.01 3.17
C THR A 212 0.50 6.27 2.46
N MET A 213 -0.81 6.37 2.25
CA MET A 213 -1.50 7.56 1.76
C MET A 213 -2.51 8.02 2.79
N LEU A 214 -2.52 9.31 3.09
CA LEU A 214 -3.37 9.92 4.11
C LEU A 214 -4.08 11.16 3.55
N ASN A 215 -5.28 11.44 4.03
CA ASN A 215 -5.93 12.72 3.76
C ASN A 215 -5.16 13.87 4.45
N HIS A 216 -5.00 15.01 3.76
CA HIS A 216 -4.29 16.19 4.28
C HIS A 216 -4.84 16.68 5.63
N SER A 217 -6.15 16.57 5.85
CA SER A 217 -6.81 16.96 7.11
C SER A 217 -6.30 16.22 8.35
N ARG A 218 -5.65 15.06 8.17
CA ARG A 218 -5.05 14.29 9.27
C ARG A 218 -3.73 14.87 9.77
N LEU A 219 -3.07 15.71 8.97
CA LEU A 219 -1.78 16.33 9.31
C LEU A 219 -1.89 17.81 9.64
N THR A 220 -2.99 18.46 9.28
CA THR A 220 -3.27 19.82 9.73
C THR A 220 -3.63 19.80 11.21
N SER A 221 -2.79 20.40 12.06
CA SER A 221 -3.17 20.75 13.42
C SER A 221 -4.47 21.57 13.38
N PRO A 222 -5.38 21.43 14.37
CA PRO A 222 -6.55 22.29 14.42
C PRO A 222 -6.08 23.74 14.48
N GLU A 223 -6.49 24.56 13.52
CA GLU A 223 -6.19 26.00 13.56
C GLU A 223 -6.71 26.58 14.87
N GLN A 224 -5.82 27.20 15.65
CA GLN A 224 -6.25 28.08 16.71
C GLN A 224 -6.81 29.33 16.04
N SER A 225 -8.14 29.43 15.98
CA SER A 225 -8.81 30.66 15.57
C SER A 225 -8.55 31.74 16.63
N GLU A 226 -7.52 32.56 16.43
CA GLU A 226 -7.43 33.89 17.03
C GLU A 226 -8.36 34.84 16.26
N GLY A 227 -9.23 35.55 16.99
CA GLY A 227 -10.09 36.61 16.43
C GLY A 227 -11.57 36.28 16.60
N GLY A 228 -12.22 36.96 17.55
CA GLY A 228 -13.53 36.61 18.06
C GLY A 228 -14.72 36.98 17.17
N GLU A 229 -15.76 36.16 17.28
CA GLU A 229 -17.15 36.58 17.42
C GLU A 229 -17.90 35.40 18.09
N LYS A 230 -18.70 35.69 19.13
CA LYS A 230 -19.42 34.67 19.90
C LYS A 230 -20.56 34.10 19.05
N MET A 231 -20.31 32.97 18.40
CA MET A 231 -21.36 32.16 17.77
C MET A 231 -21.71 30.96 18.67
N ALA A 232 -23.01 30.67 18.78
CA ALA A 232 -23.61 29.69 19.69
C ALA A 232 -22.94 28.30 19.63
N PRO A 233 -22.91 27.53 20.73
CA PRO A 233 -22.17 26.27 20.79
C PRO A 233 -22.78 25.24 19.83
N VAL A 234 -22.07 24.96 18.74
CA VAL A 234 -22.28 23.78 17.91
C VAL A 234 -22.06 22.54 18.79
N PRO A 235 -22.95 21.54 18.77
CA PRO A 235 -22.78 20.34 19.58
C PRO A 235 -21.48 19.64 19.18
N LYS A 236 -20.51 19.62 20.10
CA LYS A 236 -19.26 18.88 19.96
C LYS A 236 -19.59 17.39 19.83
N LYS A 237 -19.54 16.86 18.61
CA LYS A 237 -19.52 15.41 18.40
C LYS A 237 -18.27 14.89 19.12
N ALA A 238 -18.45 13.96 20.05
CA ALA A 238 -17.35 13.43 20.85
C ALA A 238 -16.23 12.93 19.92
N PRO A 239 -14.95 13.19 20.25
CA PRO A 239 -13.84 12.64 19.48
C PRO A 239 -13.98 11.13 19.45
N THR A 240 -13.95 10.56 18.24
CA THR A 240 -13.95 9.10 18.07
C THR A 240 -12.74 8.56 18.82
N PRO A 241 -12.92 7.62 19.77
CA PRO A 241 -11.80 7.08 20.51
C PRO A 241 -10.80 6.46 19.54
N LEU A 242 -9.51 6.73 19.76
CA LEU A 242 -8.42 6.13 19.00
C LEU A 242 -8.54 4.59 19.10
N PRO A 243 -8.36 3.84 18.00
CA PRO A 243 -8.63 2.40 17.96
C PRO A 243 -7.62 1.56 18.75
N VAL A 244 -6.65 2.18 19.44
CA VAL A 244 -5.69 1.48 20.29
C VAL A 244 -5.89 1.96 21.71
N THR A 245 -6.80 1.29 22.41
CA THR A 245 -6.78 1.25 23.87
C THR A 245 -5.46 0.60 24.31
N SER A 246 -4.82 1.21 25.30
CA SER A 246 -3.62 0.69 25.95
C SER A 246 -3.76 -0.81 26.27
N PHE A 247 -2.73 -1.61 26.02
CA PHE A 247 -2.63 -3.02 26.41
C PHE A 247 -2.75 -3.30 27.92
N SER A 248 -2.95 -2.25 28.74
CA SER A 248 -3.14 -2.32 30.18
C SER A 248 -4.44 -2.99 30.64
N GLU A 249 -5.41 -3.23 29.75
CA GLU A 249 -6.71 -3.83 30.12
C GLU A 249 -6.81 -5.36 29.98
N LEU A 250 -5.72 -6.05 29.61
CA LEU A 250 -5.68 -7.51 29.77
C LEU A 250 -5.36 -7.88 31.22
N GLY A 251 -6.34 -7.63 32.10
CA GLY A 251 -6.42 -8.26 33.40
C GLY A 251 -6.65 -9.77 33.23
N LEU A 252 -5.57 -10.54 33.32
CA LEU A 252 -5.64 -11.98 33.51
C LEU A 252 -4.88 -12.28 34.80
N SER A 253 -5.68 -12.58 35.83
CA SER A 253 -5.27 -13.16 37.11
C SER A 253 -4.56 -14.49 36.93
#